data_AF-A0A442GZM2-F1
#
_entry.id   AF-A0A442GZM2-F1
#
_cell.length_a   1.000
_cell.length_b   1.000
_cell.length_c   1.000
_cell.angle_alpha   90.00
_cell.angle_beta   90.00
_cell.angle_gamma   90.00
#
_symmetry.space_group_name_H-M   'P 1'
#
loop_
_entity.id
_entity.type
_entity.pdbx_description
1 polymer ?
#
loop_
_entity_poly.entity_id
_entity_poly.type
_entity_poly.pdbx_seq_one_letter_code
_entity_poly.pdbx_strand_id
1 'polypeptide(L)'
;MSRKLHELLTEVRDSAGASFSGIGLLISRDPAALPIVPLRPIEKINRTKPILDALLAMSDADNEFHDGFHVLSPDLELIRVSQYFSPPIVPGLSGDPARRLGGRGGAVRIDSIRRTRNWCRQRQLRCRCV
;
A
#
# COMPACT_ATOMS: atom_id res chain seq x y z
N MET A 1 15.96 -4.94 -3.43
CA MET A 1 14.67 -4.39 -2.97
C MET A 1 13.64 -5.47 -2.63
N SER A 2 13.31 -6.41 -3.54
CA SER A 2 12.21 -7.37 -3.31
C SER A 2 12.37 -8.27 -2.07
N ARG A 3 13.60 -8.71 -1.74
CA ARG A 3 13.89 -9.55 -0.57
C ARG A 3 13.69 -8.80 0.75
N LYS A 4 14.32 -7.64 0.91
CA LYS A 4 14.18 -6.77 2.09
C LYS A 4 12.71 -6.41 2.37
N LEU A 5 11.95 -6.05 1.32
CA LEU A 5 10.52 -5.77 1.48
C LEU A 5 9.74 -7.02 1.91
N HIS A 6 10.10 -8.20 1.38
CA HIS A 6 9.47 -9.44 1.79
C HIS A 6 9.76 -9.78 3.25
N GLU A 7 11.01 -9.63 3.69
CA GLU A 7 11.44 -9.83 5.08
C GLU A 7 10.68 -8.89 6.02
N LEU A 8 10.68 -7.58 5.74
CA LEU A 8 9.93 -6.59 6.52
C LEU A 8 8.43 -6.94 6.63
N LEU A 9 7.79 -7.30 5.53
CA LEU A 9 6.35 -7.64 5.55
C LEU A 9 6.06 -8.96 6.26
N THR A 10 7.00 -9.90 6.21
CA THR A 10 6.92 -11.15 6.98
C THR A 10 7.01 -10.84 8.47
N GLU A 11 7.95 -9.98 8.85
CA GLU A 11 8.16 -9.56 10.24
C GLU A 11 6.98 -8.75 10.79
N VAL A 12 6.38 -7.85 10.00
CA VAL A 12 5.14 -7.14 10.36
C VAL A 12 4.02 -8.13 10.63
N ARG A 13 3.79 -9.08 9.72
CA ARG A 13 2.73 -10.09 9.88
C ARG A 13 2.97 -10.96 11.11
N ASP A 14 4.21 -11.41 11.32
CA ASP A 14 4.55 -12.33 12.41
C ASP A 14 4.56 -11.64 13.77
N SER A 15 4.80 -10.32 13.81
CA SER A 15 4.75 -9.49 15.02
C SER A 15 3.41 -8.82 15.27
N ALA A 16 2.44 -8.97 14.35
CA ALA A 16 1.16 -8.31 14.46
C ALA A 16 0.31 -8.86 15.62
N GLY A 17 -0.35 -7.97 16.36
CA GLY A 17 -1.24 -8.33 17.46
C GLY A 17 -2.65 -8.75 17.01
N ALA A 18 -3.51 -9.04 17.99
CA ALA A 18 -4.90 -9.45 17.74
C ALA A 18 -5.76 -8.38 17.02
N SER A 19 -5.38 -7.10 17.15
CA SER A 19 -6.04 -5.96 16.50
C SER A 19 -5.54 -5.69 15.08
N PHE A 20 -4.80 -6.62 14.46
CA PHE A 20 -4.29 -6.46 13.11
C PHE A 20 -5.43 -6.33 12.08
N SER A 21 -5.42 -5.23 11.34
CA SER A 21 -6.40 -4.90 10.30
C SER A 21 -5.87 -4.99 8.87
N GLY A 22 -4.57 -5.27 8.72
CA GLY A 22 -3.86 -5.26 7.43
C GLY A 22 -3.04 -3.98 7.24
N ILE A 23 -2.18 -3.98 6.22
CA ILE A 23 -1.44 -2.78 5.81
C ILE A 23 -1.31 -2.66 4.28
N GLY A 24 -1.66 -1.48 3.77
CA GLY A 24 -1.50 -1.13 2.36
C GLY A 24 -0.19 -0.39 2.11
N LEU A 25 0.68 -0.92 1.24
CA LEU A 25 1.95 -0.27 0.89
C LEU A 25 2.11 0.03 -0.60
N LEU A 26 2.62 1.22 -0.89
CA LEU A 26 3.07 1.67 -2.21
C LEU A 26 4.56 1.99 -2.13
N ILE A 27 5.36 1.44 -3.04
CA ILE A 27 6.79 1.80 -3.16
C ILE A 27 6.97 2.78 -4.32
N SER A 28 7.48 3.98 -4.05
CA SER A 28 7.74 4.99 -5.09
C SER A 28 8.95 5.88 -4.76
N ARG A 29 9.71 6.26 -5.79
CA ARG A 29 10.72 7.33 -5.71
C ARG A 29 10.11 8.72 -5.78
N ASP A 30 8.98 8.83 -6.48
CA ASP A 30 8.26 10.07 -6.70
C ASP A 30 6.80 9.87 -6.26
N PRO A 31 6.47 10.17 -4.99
CA PRO A 31 5.11 10.06 -4.49
C PRO A 31 4.18 11.11 -5.11
N ALA A 32 4.69 12.23 -5.63
CA ALA A 32 3.88 13.29 -6.22
C ALA A 32 3.28 12.88 -7.58
N ALA A 33 3.93 11.93 -8.27
CA ALA A 33 3.43 11.34 -9.50
C ALA A 33 2.36 10.25 -9.29
N LEU A 34 2.05 9.88 -8.05
CA LEU A 34 1.02 8.88 -7.75
C LEU A 34 -0.37 9.53 -7.72
N PRO A 35 -1.43 8.84 -8.20
CA PRO A 35 -2.82 9.26 -8.01
C PRO A 35 -3.26 8.98 -6.57
N ILE A 36 -2.65 9.72 -5.62
CA ILE A 36 -2.92 9.62 -4.19
C ILE A 36 -3.52 10.90 -3.64
N VAL A 37 -4.41 10.74 -2.67
CA VAL A 37 -5.01 11.85 -1.91
C VAL A 37 -4.89 11.51 -0.43
N PRO A 38 -4.42 12.42 0.43
CA PRO A 38 -4.33 12.16 1.86
C PRO A 38 -5.73 12.01 2.47
N LEU A 39 -5.97 10.95 3.23
CA LEU A 39 -7.23 10.71 3.97
C LEU A 39 -7.31 11.51 5.27
N ARG A 40 -6.16 11.94 5.77
CA ARG A 40 -5.99 12.71 7.01
C ARG A 40 -5.24 14.01 6.70
N PRO A 41 -5.35 15.05 7.54
CA PRO A 41 -4.50 16.24 7.44
C PRO A 41 -3.02 15.85 7.35
N ILE A 42 -2.22 16.65 6.64
CA ILE A 42 -0.79 16.37 6.45
C ILE A 42 -0.10 16.42 7.80
N GLU A 43 0.15 15.25 8.37
CA GLU A 43 0.93 15.14 9.59
C GLU A 43 2.43 15.05 9.32
N LYS A 44 3.20 15.55 10.29
CA LYS A 44 4.64 15.31 10.33
C LYS A 44 4.86 13.85 10.69
N ILE A 45 5.14 13.02 9.68
CA ILE A 45 5.56 11.63 9.88
C ILE A 45 6.74 11.62 10.84
N ASN A 46 6.57 10.96 11.98
CA ASN A 46 7.65 10.81 12.92
C ASN A 46 8.65 9.77 12.39
N ARG A 47 9.72 10.25 11.76
CA ARG A 47 10.78 9.41 11.16
C ARG A 47 11.78 8.85 12.17
N THR A 48 11.63 9.12 13.47
CA THR A 48 12.56 8.60 14.48
C THR A 48 12.28 7.15 14.86
N LYS A 49 11.08 6.64 14.57
CA LYS A 49 10.73 5.24 14.84
C LYS A 49 11.32 4.32 13.77
N PRO A 50 11.80 3.12 14.14
CA PRO A 50 12.07 2.05 13.20
C PRO A 50 10.87 1.81 12.29
N ILE A 51 11.11 1.52 11.00
CA ILE A 51 10.05 1.31 10.03
C ILE A 51 9.10 0.20 10.47
N LEU A 52 9.62 -0.89 11.04
CA LEU A 52 8.82 -2.01 11.56
C LEU A 52 7.77 -1.52 12.57
N ASP A 53 8.20 -0.75 13.58
CA ASP A 53 7.31 -0.24 14.63
C ASP A 53 6.25 0.71 14.06
N ALA A 54 6.62 1.53 13.07
CA ALA A 54 5.68 2.39 12.39
C ALA A 54 4.62 1.58 11.63
N LEU A 55 5.03 0.54 10.90
CA LEU A 55 4.12 -0.33 10.16
C LEU A 55 3.22 -1.14 11.11
N LEU A 56 3.76 -1.68 12.21
CA LEU A 56 2.98 -2.39 13.22
C LEU A 56 1.91 -1.47 13.83
N ALA A 57 2.30 -0.26 14.24
CA ALA A 57 1.35 0.71 14.77
C ALA A 57 0.25 1.06 13.77
N MET A 58 0.59 1.29 12.49
CA MET A 58 -0.40 1.59 11.44
C MET A 58 -1.23 0.38 11.04
N SER A 59 -0.80 -0.85 11.32
CA SER A 59 -1.60 -2.04 11.03
C SER A 59 -2.69 -2.34 12.07
N ASP A 60 -2.64 -1.67 13.22
CA ASP A 60 -3.61 -1.81 14.31
C ASP A 60 -4.92 -1.08 13.96
N ALA A 61 -6.06 -1.76 14.10
CA ALA A 61 -7.39 -1.22 13.80
C ALA A 61 -7.74 0.05 14.58
N ASP A 62 -7.18 0.23 15.78
CA ASP A 62 -7.43 1.38 16.63
C ASP A 62 -6.54 2.59 16.29
N ASN A 63 -5.57 2.41 15.38
CA ASN A 63 -4.69 3.49 14.94
C ASN A 63 -5.42 4.44 13.98
N GLU A 64 -5.24 5.75 14.14
CA GLU A 64 -5.87 6.74 13.25
C GLU A 64 -5.46 6.58 11.78
N PHE A 65 -4.25 6.06 11.55
CA PHE A 65 -3.65 5.89 10.24
C PHE A 65 -3.87 4.51 9.62
N HIS A 66 -4.68 3.64 10.22
CA HIS A 66 -4.85 2.26 9.74
C HIS A 66 -5.49 2.11 8.37
N ASP A 67 -6.18 3.16 7.89
CA ASP A 67 -6.86 3.13 6.61
C ASP A 67 -6.02 3.70 5.46
N GLY A 68 -6.22 3.12 4.28
CA GLY A 68 -5.57 3.51 3.04
C GLY A 68 -4.18 2.90 2.84
N PHE A 69 -3.40 3.56 1.99
CA PHE A 69 -2.06 3.14 1.61
C PHE A 69 -1.00 4.06 2.23
N HIS A 70 0.10 3.46 2.68
CA HIS A 70 1.30 4.18 3.07
C HIS A 70 2.32 4.11 1.94
N VAL A 71 3.08 5.19 1.74
CA VAL A 71 4.08 5.27 0.69
C VAL A 71 5.46 5.16 1.31
N LEU A 72 6.23 4.18 0.85
CA LEU A 72 7.64 4.02 1.20
C LEU A 72 8.55 4.40 0.03
N SER A 73 9.75 4.88 0.36
CA SER A 73 10.85 4.99 -0.59
C SER A 73 11.34 3.60 -1.01
N PRO A 74 12.12 3.47 -2.08
CA PRO A 74 12.79 2.20 -2.40
C PRO A 74 13.73 1.69 -1.29
N ASP A 75 14.19 2.59 -0.42
CA ASP A 75 15.02 2.30 0.74
C ASP A 75 14.18 1.96 1.99
N LEU A 76 12.87 1.81 1.82
CA LEU A 76 11.89 1.46 2.85
C LEU A 76 11.69 2.54 3.92
N GLU A 77 11.95 3.80 3.58
CA GLU A 77 11.65 4.94 4.45
C GLU A 77 10.21 5.40 4.25
N LEU A 78 9.52 5.75 5.33
CA LEU A 78 8.13 6.21 5.28
C LEU A 78 8.04 7.66 4.75
N ILE A 79 7.35 7.83 3.62
CA ILE A 79 7.21 9.13 2.92
C ILE A 79 5.82 9.75 3.09
N ARG A 80 4.76 8.94 3.03
CA ARG A 80 3.35 9.34 3.20
C ARG A 80 2.59 8.28 3.98
N VAL A 81 1.56 8.68 4.71
CA VAL A 81 0.69 7.77 5.48
C VAL A 81 -0.77 8.00 5.11
N SER A 82 -1.59 6.95 5.17
CA SER A 82 -3.05 7.03 4.98
C SER A 82 -3.47 7.78 3.72
N GLN A 83 -3.03 7.25 2.59
CA GLN A 83 -3.35 7.77 1.28
C GLN A 83 -4.47 6.95 0.65
N TYR A 84 -5.51 7.64 0.18
CA TYR A 84 -6.41 7.06 -0.79
C TYR A 84 -5.66 6.90 -2.11
N PHE A 85 -5.63 5.69 -2.65
CA PHE A 85 -5.03 5.42 -3.96
C PHE A 85 -6.11 4.88 -4.89
N SER A 86 -6.29 5.58 -6.02
CA SER A 86 -7.16 5.11 -7.10
C SER A 86 -6.33 5.02 -8.38
N PRO A 87 -6.08 3.82 -8.93
CA PRO A 87 -5.41 3.72 -10.21
C PRO A 87 -6.28 4.41 -11.29
N PRO A 88 -5.66 5.03 -12.30
CA PRO A 88 -6.42 5.63 -13.39
C PRO A 88 -7.26 4.56 -14.08
N ILE A 89 -8.52 4.92 -14.38
CA ILE A 89 -9.43 4.05 -15.11
C ILE A 89 -8.84 3.86 -16.51
N VAL A 90 -8.45 2.63 -16.82
CA VAL A 90 -7.98 2.28 -18.16
C VAL A 90 -9.22 2.15 -19.06
N PRO A 91 -9.35 2.94 -20.15
CA PRO A 91 -10.47 2.81 -21.07
C PRO A 91 -10.52 1.38 -21.64
N GLY A 92 -11.69 0.74 -21.61
CA GLY A 92 -11.92 -0.60 -22.16
C GLY A 92 -11.84 -1.76 -21.15
N LEU A 93 -11.72 -1.49 -19.83
CA LEU A 93 -11.87 -2.51 -18.80
C LEU A 93 -13.35 -2.69 -18.44
N SER A 94 -14.00 -3.75 -18.94
CA SER A 94 -15.32 -4.18 -18.47
C SER A 94 -15.16 -5.00 -17.19
N GLY A 95 -15.67 -4.50 -16.07
CA GLY A 95 -15.70 -5.25 -14.81
C GLY A 95 -16.68 -6.42 -14.89
N ASP A 96 -16.29 -7.60 -14.38
CA ASP A 96 -17.17 -8.74 -14.21
C ASP A 96 -18.01 -8.56 -12.93
N PRO A 97 -19.34 -8.32 -13.03
CA PRO A 97 -20.20 -8.07 -11.87
C PRO A 97 -20.35 -9.29 -10.95
N ALA A 98 -19.96 -10.49 -11.40
CA ALA A 98 -20.05 -11.71 -10.60
C ALA A 98 -19.01 -11.78 -9.47
N ARG A 99 -17.98 -10.92 -9.50
CA ARG A 99 -16.93 -10.89 -8.47
C ARG A 99 -17.28 -9.88 -7.38
N ARG A 100 -18.09 -10.32 -6.41
CA ARG A 100 -18.31 -9.60 -5.15
C ARG A 100 -17.03 -9.63 -4.30
N LEU A 101 -16.08 -8.75 -4.60
CA LEU A 101 -14.92 -8.49 -3.76
C LEU A 101 -15.20 -7.23 -2.94
N GLY A 102 -15.27 -7.36 -1.61
CA GLY A 102 -15.41 -6.22 -0.70
C GLY A 102 -14.20 -5.30 -0.80
N GLY A 103 -14.39 -3.99 -0.56
CA GLY A 103 -13.39 -2.93 -0.80
C GLY A 103 -12.04 -3.12 -0.09
N ARG A 104 -11.96 -3.93 0.97
CA ARG A 104 -10.73 -4.28 1.69
C ARG A 104 -10.26 -5.73 1.48
N GLY A 105 -11.06 -6.58 0.84
CA GLY A 105 -10.69 -7.94 0.39
C GLY A 105 -10.07 -7.98 -1.00
N GLY A 106 -9.84 -6.81 -1.60
CA GLY A 106 -9.05 -6.65 -2.79
C GLY A 106 -7.56 -6.76 -2.48
N ALA A 107 -7.10 -7.94 -2.05
CA ALA A 107 -5.88 -8.42 -2.68
C ALA A 107 -6.25 -8.49 -4.16
N VAL A 108 -5.93 -7.43 -4.89
CA VAL A 108 -5.98 -7.42 -6.32
C VAL A 108 -5.02 -8.54 -6.74
N ARG A 109 -5.56 -9.74 -6.90
CA ARG A 109 -4.96 -10.76 -7.73
C ARG A 109 -5.19 -10.24 -9.14
N ILE A 110 -4.32 -9.32 -9.58
CA ILE A 110 -4.07 -9.01 -11.00
C ILE A 110 -3.51 -10.30 -11.60
N ASP A 111 -4.38 -11.29 -11.81
CA ASP A 111 -4.08 -12.45 -12.65
C ASP A 111 -4.59 -12.21 -14.07
N SER A 112 -5.50 -11.24 -14.24
CA SER A 112 -6.08 -10.88 -15.54
C SER A 112 -5.48 -9.61 -16.16
N ILE A 113 -4.26 -9.21 -15.79
CA ILE A 113 -3.61 -8.12 -16.54
C ILE A 113 -2.21 -8.50 -17.01
N ARG A 114 -2.17 -9.28 -18.09
CA ARG A 114 -0.99 -9.37 -18.97
C ARG A 114 -0.57 -8.01 -19.58
N ARG A 115 -1.29 -6.90 -19.35
CA ARG A 115 -1.02 -5.55 -19.92
C ARG A 115 -0.91 -4.34 -18.96
N THR A 116 -1.16 -4.41 -17.65
CA THR A 116 -0.75 -3.35 -16.68
C THR A 116 0.69 -3.56 -16.19
N ARG A 117 1.31 -4.68 -16.57
CA ARG A 117 2.77 -4.76 -16.63
C ARG A 117 3.35 -3.59 -17.40
N ASN A 118 2.68 -3.04 -18.41
CA ASN A 118 3.19 -1.87 -19.12
C ASN A 118 3.06 -0.56 -18.32
N TRP A 119 1.99 -0.34 -17.56
CA TRP A 119 1.85 0.91 -16.77
C TRP A 119 2.75 0.90 -15.51
N CYS A 120 2.78 -0.20 -14.74
CA CYS A 120 3.73 -0.34 -13.63
C CYS A 120 5.19 -0.52 -14.09
N ARG A 121 5.49 -1.10 -15.27
CA ARG A 121 6.86 -1.10 -15.82
C ARG A 121 7.27 0.27 -16.36
N GLN A 122 6.36 1.03 -16.96
CA GLN A 122 6.66 2.38 -17.47
C GLN A 122 6.98 3.38 -16.33
N ARG A 123 6.51 3.13 -15.08
CA ARG A 123 6.76 4.01 -13.91
C ARG A 123 7.40 3.35 -12.67
N GLN A 124 7.86 2.11 -12.76
CA GLN A 124 8.56 1.37 -11.68
C GLN A 124 7.78 1.20 -10.36
N LEU A 125 6.44 1.12 -10.37
CA LEU A 125 5.64 1.01 -9.14
C LEU A 125 5.42 -0.45 -8.71
N ARG A 126 5.50 -0.72 -7.38
CA ARG A 126 5.13 -2.00 -6.75
C ARG A 126 4.11 -1.73 -5.63
N CYS A 127 2.93 -2.35 -5.74
CA CYS A 127 1.89 -2.31 -4.71
C CYS A 127 1.83 -3.68 -4.01
N ARG A 128 1.74 -3.73 -2.69
CA ARG A 128 1.57 -4.98 -1.93
C ARG A 128 0.71 -4.73 -0.69
N CYS A 129 -0.25 -5.61 -0.44
CA CYS A 129 -1.03 -5.66 0.79
C CYS A 129 -0.67 -6.95 1.53
N VAL A 130 -0.63 -6.87 2.85
CA VAL A 130 -0.44 -8.01 3.77
C VAL A 130 -1.38 -7.86 4.94
#